data_AF-A0A132NKW4-F1
#
_entry.id   AF-A0A132NKW4-F1
#
_cell.length_a   1.000
_cell.length_b   1.000
_cell.length_c   1.000
_cell.angle_alpha   90.00
_cell.angle_beta   90.00
_cell.angle_gamma   90.00
#
_symmetry.space_group_name_H-M   'P 1'
#
loop_
_entity.id
_entity.type
_entity.pdbx_description
1 polymer ?
#
loop_
_entity_poly.entity_id
_entity_poly.type
_entity_poly.pdbx_seq_one_letter_code
_entity_poly.pdbx_strand_id
1 'polypeptide(L)'
;MESLFERVVPRREVLAGELTEARFAASLEEVVAETAPDAYGDADAFFAATYPSAGLRSLLNEALGRVGGGKPDGASVIRLETNLGGGKTHNLIALYHAAQGQLSRERAPEFMDPGLLPQDPVSQIGVFVGTSSGATSFPETDGVTPRTVWGHLALQVAGRAGYEHVRADDEALTAPGATALKRVFGDAPTLLLIDEIARYYAVARGVRVGDTTLAGQTTAFLMALMEAVDALPRAVLVITTTEVTDAFGEDTAEVLEAINEARSLMARKELVLKPSEEVDLPKILARR
;
A
#
# COMPACT_ATOMS: atom_id res chain seq x y z
N MET A 1 38.93 22.95 2.98
CA MET A 1 37.53 22.50 3.10
C MET A 1 37.62 21.00 3.19
N GLU A 2 37.33 20.41 4.35
CA GLU A 2 37.39 18.95 4.50
C GLU A 2 36.38 18.29 3.57
N SER A 3 36.77 17.17 2.97
CA SER A 3 35.90 16.40 2.08
C SER A 3 34.82 15.66 2.87
N LEU A 4 33.73 15.27 2.20
CA LEU A 4 32.69 14.42 2.79
C LEU A 4 33.31 13.15 3.42
N PHE A 5 34.27 12.53 2.75
CA PHE A 5 34.96 11.32 3.21
C PHE A 5 35.79 11.52 4.49
N GLU A 6 36.19 12.76 4.80
CA GLU A 6 36.90 13.10 6.04
C GLU A 6 35.93 13.35 7.21
N ARG A 7 34.65 13.58 6.92
CA ARG A 7 33.60 13.92 7.90
C ARG A 7 32.66 12.79 8.25
N VAL A 8 32.56 11.78 7.39
CA VAL A 8 31.74 10.60 7.63
C VAL A 8 32.56 9.35 7.46
N VAL A 9 32.49 8.47 8.46
CA VAL A 9 33.03 7.12 8.39
C VAL A 9 31.90 6.19 7.94
N PRO A 10 32.01 5.55 6.76
CA PRO A 10 31.03 4.55 6.34
C PRO A 10 30.94 3.43 7.36
N ARG A 11 29.76 2.82 7.48
CA ARG A 11 29.54 1.72 8.43
C ARG A 11 30.50 0.58 8.18
N ARG A 12 30.82 -0.15 9.26
CA ARG A 12 31.72 -1.29 9.21
C ARG A 12 31.26 -2.34 8.19
N GLU A 13 29.96 -2.59 8.08
CA GLU A 13 29.37 -3.54 7.12
C GLU A 13 29.54 -3.09 5.66
N VAL A 14 29.46 -1.78 5.38
CA VAL A 14 29.76 -1.19 4.06
C VAL A 14 31.22 -1.41 3.71
N LEU A 15 32.12 -1.12 4.67
CA LEU A 15 33.55 -1.27 4.51
C LEU A 15 33.96 -2.75 4.37
N ALA A 16 33.22 -3.66 4.99
CA ALA A 16 33.44 -5.11 4.92
C ALA A 16 32.87 -5.76 3.65
N GLY A 17 32.10 -5.02 2.84
CA GLY A 17 31.45 -5.57 1.64
C GLY A 17 30.35 -6.59 1.95
N GLU A 18 29.84 -6.59 3.18
CA GLU A 18 28.80 -7.53 3.67
C GLU A 18 27.38 -7.10 3.26
N LEU A 19 27.27 -5.92 2.67
CA LEU A 19 26.04 -5.30 2.23
C LEU A 19 25.78 -5.58 0.75
N THR A 20 24.76 -6.38 0.48
CA THR A 20 24.20 -6.54 -0.87
C THR A 20 23.07 -5.52 -1.07
N GLU A 21 22.96 -4.93 -2.27
CA GLU A 21 21.85 -4.01 -2.60
C GLU A 21 20.47 -4.64 -2.34
N ALA A 22 20.35 -5.95 -2.53
CA ALA A 22 19.14 -6.73 -2.24
C ALA A 22 18.72 -6.69 -0.76
N ARG A 23 19.65 -6.56 0.19
CA ARG A 23 19.30 -6.38 1.62
C ARG A 23 18.71 -5.01 1.95
N PHE A 24 18.79 -4.04 1.03
CA PHE A 24 18.27 -2.68 1.25
C PHE A 24 17.02 -2.36 0.44
N ALA A 25 16.61 -3.20 -0.50
CA ALA A 25 15.36 -2.99 -1.21
C ALA A 25 14.19 -3.30 -0.27
N ALA A 26 13.42 -2.27 0.10
CA ALA A 26 12.19 -2.48 0.86
C ALA A 26 11.19 -3.21 -0.04
N SER A 27 10.72 -4.38 0.41
CA SER A 27 9.69 -5.15 -0.28
C SER A 27 8.51 -5.40 0.66
N LEU A 28 7.38 -4.79 0.38
CA LEU A 28 6.15 -5.03 1.16
C LEU A 28 5.69 -6.50 1.02
N GLU A 29 5.89 -7.09 -0.16
CA GLU A 29 5.55 -8.50 -0.40
C GLU A 29 6.35 -9.44 0.51
N GLU A 30 7.67 -9.25 0.63
CA GLU A 30 8.50 -10.06 1.50
C GLU A 30 8.14 -9.87 2.98
N VAL A 31 7.73 -8.67 3.39
CA VAL A 31 7.27 -8.41 4.76
C VAL A 31 5.97 -9.17 5.04
N VAL A 32 5.01 -9.11 4.12
CA VAL A 32 3.72 -9.83 4.24
C VAL A 32 3.93 -11.36 4.22
N ALA A 33 4.90 -11.84 3.43
CA ALA A 33 5.24 -13.25 3.33
C ALA A 33 6.15 -13.74 4.47
N GLU A 34 6.54 -12.87 5.41
CA GLU A 34 7.47 -13.18 6.52
C GLU A 34 8.84 -13.69 6.04
N THR A 35 9.29 -13.24 4.85
CA THR A 35 10.59 -13.60 4.25
C THR A 35 11.56 -12.44 4.16
N ALA A 36 11.13 -11.23 4.51
CA ALA A 36 11.96 -10.03 4.50
C ALA A 36 13.12 -10.13 5.51
N PRO A 37 14.27 -9.47 5.23
CA PRO A 37 15.32 -9.31 6.23
C PRO A 37 14.80 -8.61 7.50
N ASP A 38 15.37 -8.92 8.67
CA ASP A 38 14.95 -8.35 9.97
C ASP A 38 14.83 -6.82 9.97
N ALA A 39 15.67 -6.12 9.20
CA ALA A 39 15.60 -4.66 9.06
C ALA A 39 14.23 -4.14 8.57
N TYR A 40 13.47 -4.99 7.89
CA TYR A 40 12.13 -4.72 7.36
C TYR A 40 11.05 -5.64 7.92
N GLY A 41 11.35 -6.90 8.26
CA GLY A 41 10.37 -7.85 8.81
C GLY A 41 10.14 -7.73 10.31
N ASP A 42 11.17 -7.36 11.08
CA ASP A 42 11.04 -7.12 12.52
C ASP A 42 10.61 -5.68 12.78
N ALA A 43 9.41 -5.50 13.30
CA ALA A 43 8.81 -4.18 13.49
C ALA A 43 9.66 -3.27 14.41
N ASP A 44 10.27 -3.83 15.46
CA ASP A 44 11.05 -3.04 16.41
C ASP A 44 12.36 -2.54 15.79
N ALA A 45 13.09 -3.41 15.09
CA ALA A 45 14.27 -3.04 14.31
C ALA A 45 13.90 -2.03 13.21
N PHE A 46 12.81 -2.27 12.49
CA PHE A 46 12.31 -1.40 11.43
C PHE A 46 12.01 0.02 11.96
N PHE A 47 11.21 0.16 13.02
CA PHE A 47 10.89 1.47 13.60
C PHE A 47 12.11 2.13 14.26
N ALA A 48 13.13 1.36 14.68
CA ALA A 48 14.37 1.92 15.24
C ALA A 48 15.20 2.60 14.15
N ALA A 49 15.30 1.97 12.99
CA ALA A 49 16.02 2.50 11.84
C ALA A 49 15.21 3.53 11.02
N THR A 50 13.90 3.65 11.27
CA THR A 50 13.02 4.55 10.49
C THR A 50 12.99 5.95 11.05
N TYR A 51 13.22 6.96 10.19
CA TYR A 51 13.01 8.36 10.52
C TYR A 51 11.52 8.75 10.33
N PRO A 52 10.86 9.34 11.35
CA PRO A 52 9.45 9.71 11.28
C PRO A 52 9.24 11.02 10.49
N SER A 53 9.33 10.95 9.17
CA SER A 53 9.05 12.09 8.28
C SER A 53 7.62 12.64 8.50
N ALA A 54 7.40 13.90 8.14
CA ALA A 54 6.06 14.49 8.23
C ALA A 54 5.04 13.70 7.39
N GLY A 55 5.46 13.20 6.23
CA GLY A 55 4.67 12.34 5.36
C GLY A 55 4.27 11.01 6.01
N LEU A 56 5.23 10.30 6.61
CA LEU A 56 4.95 9.05 7.33
C LEU A 56 4.02 9.30 8.53
N ARG A 57 4.26 10.36 9.31
CA ARG A 57 3.39 10.71 10.44
C ARG A 57 1.96 11.03 10.01
N SER A 58 1.82 11.73 8.88
CA SER A 58 0.51 12.04 8.30
C SER A 58 -0.19 10.77 7.82
N LEU A 59 0.53 9.88 7.13
CA LEU A 59 -0.02 8.60 6.66
C LEU A 59 -0.58 7.77 7.81
N LEU A 60 0.19 7.56 8.89
CA LEU A 60 -0.26 6.75 10.02
C LEU A 60 -1.45 7.40 10.74
N ASN A 61 -1.42 8.72 10.96
CA ASN A 61 -2.52 9.45 11.59
C ASN A 61 -3.83 9.40 10.80
N GLU A 62 -3.76 9.40 9.47
CA GLU A 62 -4.95 9.38 8.61
C GLU A 62 -5.48 7.95 8.44
N ALA A 63 -4.62 7.01 8.06
CA ALA A 63 -5.01 5.62 7.81
C ALA A 63 -5.48 4.92 9.09
N LEU A 64 -4.65 4.90 10.14
CA LEU A 64 -4.98 4.19 11.38
C LEU A 64 -6.05 4.93 12.19
N GLY A 65 -6.04 6.26 12.15
CA GLY A 65 -7.08 7.08 12.77
C GLY A 65 -8.46 6.75 12.19
N ARG A 66 -8.59 6.63 10.86
CA ARG A 66 -9.86 6.29 10.22
C ARG A 66 -10.26 4.83 10.45
N VAL A 67 -9.38 3.87 10.16
CA VAL A 67 -9.66 2.43 10.32
C VAL A 67 -10.00 2.09 11.78
N GLY A 68 -9.30 2.72 12.73
CA GLY A 68 -9.55 2.61 14.17
C GLY A 68 -10.79 3.36 14.66
N GLY A 69 -11.43 4.20 13.83
CA GLY A 69 -12.63 4.97 14.19
C GLY A 69 -12.37 6.28 14.93
N GLY A 70 -11.11 6.67 15.17
CA GLY A 70 -10.74 7.96 15.76
C GLY A 70 -10.88 9.16 14.79
N LYS A 71 -10.94 8.91 13.48
CA LYS A 71 -11.19 9.89 12.41
C LYS A 71 -12.23 9.38 11.41
N PRO A 72 -13.52 9.30 11.77
CA PRO A 72 -14.58 8.78 10.87
C PRO A 72 -14.75 9.61 9.57
N ASP A 73 -14.38 10.89 9.61
CA ASP A 73 -14.40 11.81 8.47
C ASP A 73 -13.03 11.94 7.76
N GLY A 74 -12.03 11.16 8.19
CA GLY A 74 -10.70 11.13 7.57
C GLY A 74 -10.75 10.61 6.12
N ALA A 75 -9.66 10.80 5.38
CA ALA A 75 -9.60 10.37 3.98
C ALA A 75 -9.78 8.84 3.86
N SER A 76 -10.71 8.42 3.01
CA SER A 76 -10.98 7.01 2.69
C SER A 76 -9.95 6.45 1.69
N VAL A 77 -9.40 7.32 0.84
CA VAL A 77 -8.34 6.98 -0.12
C VAL A 77 -7.14 7.90 0.12
N ILE A 78 -5.97 7.30 0.29
CA ILE A 78 -4.69 7.98 0.45
C ILE A 78 -3.76 7.58 -0.69
N ARG A 79 -3.31 8.55 -1.48
CA ARG A 79 -2.34 8.32 -2.56
C ARG A 79 -0.96 8.77 -2.13
N LEU A 80 0.02 7.86 -2.23
CA LEU A 80 1.42 8.17 -2.02
C LEU A 80 2.09 8.48 -3.37
N GLU A 81 2.55 9.72 -3.53
CA GLU A 81 3.28 10.19 -4.72
C GLU A 81 4.72 10.57 -4.37
N THR A 82 5.66 10.40 -5.31
CA THR A 82 7.08 10.79 -5.13
C THR A 82 7.65 11.37 -6.42
N ASN A 83 8.37 12.49 -6.30
CA ASN A 83 9.08 13.13 -7.42
C ASN A 83 10.47 12.53 -7.71
N LEU A 84 11.16 11.97 -6.70
CA LEU A 84 12.40 11.22 -6.82
C LEU A 84 12.38 10.07 -5.82
N GLY A 85 12.79 8.88 -6.26
CA GLY A 85 12.57 7.61 -5.57
C GLY A 85 12.91 7.60 -4.07
N GLY A 86 12.12 6.83 -3.33
CA GLY A 86 12.36 6.49 -1.93
C GLY A 86 11.14 6.76 -1.05
N GLY A 87 10.71 5.74 -0.32
CA GLY A 87 9.81 5.90 0.84
C GLY A 87 8.38 5.41 0.69
N LYS A 88 7.86 5.14 -0.52
CA LYS A 88 6.48 4.63 -0.69
C LYS A 88 6.31 3.25 -0.05
N THR A 89 7.06 2.27 -0.54
CA THR A 89 7.07 0.91 0.03
C THR A 89 7.49 0.92 1.50
N HIS A 90 8.49 1.74 1.88
CA HIS A 90 8.89 1.90 3.28
C HIS A 90 7.74 2.41 4.17
N ASN A 91 6.97 3.40 3.70
CA ASN A 91 5.81 3.92 4.42
C ASN A 91 4.66 2.90 4.48
N LEU A 92 4.46 2.10 3.43
CA LEU A 92 3.50 1.00 3.45
C LEU A 92 3.89 -0.07 4.48
N ILE A 93 5.18 -0.43 4.58
CA ILE A 93 5.70 -1.36 5.59
C ILE A 93 5.45 -0.82 7.00
N ALA A 94 5.74 0.46 7.24
CA ALA A 94 5.47 1.10 8.53
C ALA A 94 3.98 1.05 8.89
N LEU A 95 3.11 1.34 7.92
CA LEU A 95 1.66 1.27 8.10
C LEU A 95 1.18 -0.17 8.33
N TYR A 96 1.74 -1.15 7.62
CA TYR A 96 1.43 -2.56 7.78
C TYR A 96 1.75 -3.06 9.20
N HIS A 97 2.98 -2.85 9.68
CA HIS A 97 3.35 -3.22 11.05
C HIS A 97 2.47 -2.53 12.10
N ALA A 98 2.22 -1.23 11.95
CA ALA A 98 1.36 -0.50 12.88
C ALA A 98 -0.08 -1.00 12.86
N ALA A 99 -0.62 -1.35 11.68
CA ALA A 99 -1.95 -1.94 11.53
C ALA A 99 -2.03 -3.35 12.13
N GLN A 100 -0.95 -4.12 12.12
CA GLN A 100 -0.86 -5.40 12.83
C GLN A 100 -0.68 -5.25 14.36
N GLY A 101 -0.67 -4.01 14.88
CA GLY A 101 -0.49 -3.74 16.31
C GLY A 101 0.96 -3.86 16.78
N GLN A 102 1.93 -3.83 15.86
CA GLN A 102 3.36 -3.98 16.16
C GLN A 102 4.08 -2.64 16.40
N LEU A 103 3.39 -1.50 16.24
CA LEU A 103 3.88 -0.21 16.72
C LEU A 103 3.55 -0.04 18.20
N SER A 104 4.56 -0.11 19.07
CA SER A 104 4.34 0.00 20.51
C SER A 104 3.81 1.38 20.93
N ARG A 105 2.99 1.42 21.98
CA ARG A 105 2.43 2.69 22.52
C ARG A 105 3.49 3.68 22.99
N GLU A 106 4.64 3.18 23.42
CA GLU A 106 5.78 3.99 23.85
C GLU A 106 6.45 4.71 22.68
N ARG A 107 6.49 4.06 21.51
CA ARG A 107 7.10 4.60 20.28
C ARG A 107 6.11 5.36 19.42
N ALA A 108 4.81 5.09 19.56
CA ALA A 108 3.75 5.75 18.81
C ALA A 108 3.87 7.28 18.74
N PRO A 109 4.23 8.02 19.82
CA PRO A 109 4.38 9.48 19.75
C PRO A 109 5.45 9.99 18.76
N GLU A 110 6.48 9.20 18.44
CA GLU A 110 7.43 9.57 17.37
C GLU A 110 6.75 9.55 16.00
N PHE A 111 5.89 8.56 15.76
CA PHE A 111 5.37 8.21 14.44
C PHE A 111 3.95 8.70 14.18
N MET A 112 3.14 8.96 15.21
CA MET A 112 1.75 9.40 15.07
C MET A 112 1.21 10.01 16.37
N ASP A 113 -0.02 10.50 16.35
CA ASP A 113 -0.78 10.80 17.56
C ASP A 113 -1.16 9.47 18.25
N PRO A 114 -0.67 9.18 19.47
CA PRO A 114 -0.97 7.93 20.17
C PRO A 114 -2.47 7.76 20.47
N GLY A 115 -3.27 8.83 20.48
CA GLY A 115 -4.72 8.78 20.63
C GLY A 115 -5.44 8.22 19.40
N LEU A 116 -4.78 8.22 18.25
CA LEU A 116 -5.31 7.67 16.99
C LEU A 116 -4.83 6.24 16.70
N LEU A 117 -3.91 5.70 17.51
CA LEU A 117 -3.44 4.33 17.37
C LEU A 117 -4.56 3.35 17.81
N PRO A 118 -4.99 2.43 16.93
CA PRO A 118 -5.99 1.41 17.28
C PRO A 118 -5.62 0.64 18.55
N GLN A 119 -6.64 0.23 19.31
CA GLN A 119 -6.42 -0.57 20.51
C GLN A 119 -6.04 -2.01 20.16
N ASP A 120 -6.68 -2.55 19.13
CA ASP A 120 -6.48 -3.89 18.61
C ASP A 120 -5.91 -3.81 17.18
N PRO A 121 -5.21 -4.85 16.71
CA PRO A 121 -4.83 -4.98 15.30
C PRO A 121 -6.04 -4.82 14.36
N VAL A 122 -5.79 -4.24 13.19
CA VAL A 122 -6.79 -4.11 12.13
C VAL A 122 -7.21 -5.51 11.67
N SER A 123 -8.51 -5.77 11.70
CA SER A 123 -9.06 -7.12 11.46
C SER A 123 -8.87 -7.62 10.03
N GLN A 124 -8.89 -6.71 9.04
CA GLN A 124 -8.76 -7.05 7.64
C GLN A 124 -7.67 -6.19 7.01
N ILE A 125 -6.60 -6.83 6.55
CA ILE A 125 -5.51 -6.17 5.83
C ILE A 125 -5.35 -6.89 4.50
N GLY A 126 -5.63 -6.19 3.40
CA GLY A 126 -5.42 -6.71 2.05
C GLY A 126 -4.22 -5.99 1.41
N VAL A 127 -3.28 -6.75 0.85
CA VAL A 127 -2.09 -6.21 0.23
C VAL A 127 -1.97 -6.71 -1.21
N PHE A 128 -1.71 -5.80 -2.14
CA PHE A 128 -1.35 -6.14 -3.50
C PHE A 128 -0.13 -5.33 -3.93
N VAL A 129 0.89 -6.02 -4.44
CA VAL A 129 2.10 -5.41 -4.99
C VAL A 129 2.15 -5.72 -6.48
N GLY A 130 2.12 -4.70 -7.33
CA GLY A 130 1.96 -4.86 -8.78
C GLY A 130 3.09 -5.60 -9.49
N THR A 131 4.22 -5.84 -8.82
CA THR A 131 5.36 -6.63 -9.32
C THR A 131 5.34 -8.10 -8.92
N SER A 132 4.49 -8.48 -7.96
CA SER A 132 4.40 -9.85 -7.40
C SER A 132 3.75 -10.87 -8.34
N SER A 133 2.84 -10.40 -9.20
CA SER A 133 1.88 -11.25 -9.90
C SER A 133 1.91 -11.04 -11.41
N GLY A 134 1.69 -12.12 -12.15
CA GLY A 134 1.39 -12.03 -13.58
C GLY A 134 -0.03 -11.50 -13.79
N ALA A 135 -0.41 -11.23 -15.04
CA ALA A 135 -1.73 -10.68 -15.35
C ALA A 135 -2.91 -11.48 -14.78
N THR A 136 -2.80 -12.81 -14.67
CA THR A 136 -3.83 -13.68 -14.08
C THR A 136 -3.28 -14.73 -13.12
N SER A 137 -2.03 -14.56 -12.69
CA SER A 137 -1.30 -15.54 -11.89
C SER A 137 -1.08 -14.99 -10.49
N PHE A 138 -1.91 -15.45 -9.56
CA PHE A 138 -1.89 -15.05 -8.15
C PHE A 138 -1.67 -16.27 -7.25
N PRO A 139 -1.13 -16.10 -6.03
CA PRO A 139 -0.93 -17.22 -5.11
C PRO A 139 -2.25 -17.83 -4.67
N GLU A 140 -2.25 -19.16 -4.45
CA GLU A 140 -3.39 -19.84 -3.84
C GLU A 140 -3.56 -19.39 -2.38
N THR A 141 -4.79 -19.12 -1.97
CA THR A 141 -5.15 -18.79 -0.59
C THR A 141 -6.41 -19.55 -0.23
N ASP A 142 -6.41 -20.23 0.91
CA ASP A 142 -7.53 -21.07 1.38
C ASP A 142 -8.04 -22.09 0.34
N GLY A 143 -7.17 -22.64 -0.50
CA GLY A 143 -7.53 -23.59 -1.57
C GLY A 143 -8.33 -22.96 -2.72
N VAL A 144 -8.15 -21.66 -2.96
CA VAL A 144 -8.66 -20.93 -4.11
C VAL A 144 -7.48 -20.21 -4.77
N THR A 145 -7.31 -20.40 -6.08
CA THR A 145 -6.38 -19.61 -6.89
C THR A 145 -7.15 -18.48 -7.57
N PRO A 146 -7.09 -17.24 -7.05
CA PRO A 146 -7.75 -16.12 -7.69
C PRO A 146 -7.06 -15.80 -9.03
N ARG A 147 -7.79 -15.18 -9.93
CA ARG A 147 -7.28 -14.83 -11.27
C ARG A 147 -7.06 -13.33 -11.44
N THR A 148 -7.44 -12.55 -10.44
CA THR A 148 -7.53 -11.09 -10.52
C THR A 148 -7.15 -10.43 -9.20
N VAL A 149 -6.81 -9.14 -9.25
CA VAL A 149 -6.49 -8.34 -8.04
C VAL A 149 -7.65 -8.32 -7.05
N TRP A 150 -8.89 -8.24 -7.53
CA TRP A 150 -10.07 -8.21 -6.65
C TRP A 150 -10.37 -9.56 -6.00
N GLY A 151 -10.21 -10.67 -6.74
CA GLY A 151 -10.31 -12.01 -6.16
C GLY A 151 -9.23 -12.24 -5.09
N HIS A 152 -8.00 -11.82 -5.38
CA HIS A 152 -6.87 -11.92 -4.45
C HIS A 152 -7.08 -11.10 -3.17
N LEU A 153 -7.51 -9.84 -3.29
CA LEU A 153 -7.81 -9.00 -2.13
C LEU A 153 -9.01 -9.54 -1.34
N ALA A 154 -10.07 -10.02 -2.00
CA ALA A 154 -11.24 -10.57 -1.33
C ALA A 154 -10.90 -11.81 -0.47
N LEU A 155 -10.02 -12.68 -0.97
CA LEU A 155 -9.50 -13.82 -0.20
C LEU A 155 -8.68 -13.38 1.01
N GLN A 156 -7.80 -12.38 0.85
CA GLN A 156 -7.01 -11.89 1.98
C GLN A 156 -7.86 -11.27 3.09
N VAL A 157 -8.86 -10.45 2.73
CA VAL A 157 -9.62 -9.68 3.73
C VAL A 157 -10.75 -10.48 4.37
N ALA A 158 -11.38 -11.38 3.65
CA ALA A 158 -12.61 -12.05 4.08
C ALA A 158 -12.63 -13.55 3.76
N GLY A 159 -11.48 -14.13 3.39
CA GLY A 159 -11.33 -15.54 3.09
C GLY A 159 -12.22 -15.99 1.95
N ARG A 160 -12.50 -17.30 1.92
CA ARG A 160 -13.39 -17.91 0.93
C ARG A 160 -14.80 -17.30 0.94
N ALA A 161 -15.33 -16.93 2.11
CA ALA A 161 -16.67 -16.35 2.20
C ALA A 161 -16.77 -14.99 1.49
N GLY A 162 -15.76 -14.13 1.66
CA GLY A 162 -15.65 -12.88 0.91
C GLY A 162 -15.46 -13.11 -0.58
N TYR A 163 -14.59 -14.05 -0.95
CA TYR A 163 -14.34 -14.38 -2.35
C TYR A 163 -15.60 -14.79 -3.10
N GLU A 164 -16.53 -15.53 -2.50
CA GLU A 164 -17.78 -15.92 -3.15
C GLU A 164 -18.64 -14.70 -3.61
N HIS A 165 -18.47 -13.53 -3.01
CA HIS A 165 -19.14 -12.31 -3.48
C HIS A 165 -18.58 -11.74 -4.79
N VAL A 166 -17.36 -12.12 -5.17
CA VAL A 166 -16.67 -11.65 -6.37
C VAL A 166 -16.21 -12.80 -7.28
N ARG A 167 -16.58 -14.04 -6.96
CA ARG A 167 -16.11 -15.23 -7.68
C ARG A 167 -16.48 -15.22 -9.16
N ALA A 168 -17.73 -14.89 -9.47
CA ALA A 168 -18.17 -14.81 -10.86
C ALA A 168 -17.37 -13.75 -11.66
N ASP A 169 -17.09 -12.61 -11.03
CA ASP A 169 -16.29 -11.52 -11.58
C ASP A 169 -14.82 -11.94 -11.77
N ASP A 170 -14.21 -12.60 -10.78
CA ASP A 170 -12.84 -13.14 -10.84
C ASP A 170 -12.70 -14.22 -11.93
N GLU A 171 -13.63 -15.17 -12.02
CA GLU A 171 -13.61 -16.23 -13.04
C GLU A 171 -13.82 -15.67 -14.45
N ALA A 172 -14.63 -14.62 -14.59
CA ALA A 172 -14.90 -13.93 -15.86
C ALA A 172 -13.87 -12.87 -16.24
N LEU A 173 -12.93 -12.53 -15.34
CA LEU A 173 -11.98 -11.43 -15.48
C LEU A 173 -12.65 -10.06 -15.66
N THR A 174 -13.88 -9.89 -15.18
CA THR A 174 -14.66 -8.64 -15.23
C THR A 174 -14.73 -7.99 -13.87
N ALA A 175 -14.67 -6.67 -13.79
CA ALA A 175 -14.62 -5.95 -12.54
C ALA A 175 -15.90 -6.12 -11.70
N PRO A 176 -15.81 -6.43 -10.39
CA PRO A 176 -16.96 -6.40 -9.51
C PRO A 176 -17.40 -4.95 -9.25
N GLY A 177 -18.69 -4.74 -9.05
CA GLY A 177 -19.23 -3.43 -8.65
C GLY A 177 -19.04 -3.12 -7.16
N ALA A 178 -19.17 -1.85 -6.79
CA ALA A 178 -18.99 -1.38 -5.41
C ALA A 178 -19.91 -2.09 -4.40
N THR A 179 -21.11 -2.52 -4.81
CA THR A 179 -22.03 -3.28 -3.96
C THR A 179 -21.47 -4.65 -3.57
N ALA A 180 -20.79 -5.35 -4.48
CA ALA A 180 -20.15 -6.62 -4.17
C ALA A 180 -18.98 -6.41 -3.20
N LEU A 181 -18.14 -5.40 -3.46
CA LEU A 181 -17.00 -5.06 -2.60
C LEU A 181 -17.43 -4.65 -1.18
N LYS A 182 -18.52 -3.87 -1.03
CA LYS A 182 -19.10 -3.55 0.29
C LYS A 182 -19.52 -4.81 1.06
N ARG A 183 -19.97 -5.87 0.37
CA ARG A 183 -20.29 -7.17 1.01
C ARG A 183 -19.05 -7.95 1.41
N VAL A 184 -17.97 -7.86 0.62
CA VAL A 184 -16.67 -8.45 0.97
C VAL A 184 -16.14 -7.86 2.27
N PHE A 185 -16.15 -6.53 2.41
CA PHE A 185 -15.59 -5.84 3.58
C PHE A 185 -16.54 -5.84 4.78
N GLY A 186 -17.84 -5.70 4.56
CA GLY A 186 -18.82 -5.56 5.64
C GLY A 186 -18.53 -4.33 6.52
N ASP A 187 -18.77 -4.47 7.84
CA ASP A 187 -18.55 -3.41 8.83
C ASP A 187 -17.19 -3.49 9.55
N ALA A 188 -16.32 -4.43 9.12
CA ALA A 188 -15.03 -4.68 9.75
C ALA A 188 -13.99 -3.61 9.38
N PRO A 189 -13.08 -3.24 10.30
CA PRO A 189 -11.86 -2.49 9.98
C PRO A 189 -11.13 -3.08 8.80
N THR A 190 -11.03 -2.32 7.73
CA THR A 190 -10.39 -2.76 6.49
C THR A 190 -9.31 -1.78 6.09
N LEU A 191 -8.08 -2.28 5.98
CA LEU A 191 -6.97 -1.57 5.39
C LEU A 191 -6.55 -2.27 4.10
N LEU A 192 -6.54 -1.54 2.99
CA LEU A 192 -6.06 -2.05 1.71
C LEU A 192 -4.80 -1.28 1.31
N LEU A 193 -3.73 -2.01 0.99
CA LEU A 193 -2.45 -1.48 0.55
C LEU A 193 -2.20 -1.94 -0.89
N ILE A 194 -2.15 -1.01 -1.83
CA ILE A 194 -1.85 -1.29 -3.23
C ILE A 194 -0.53 -0.59 -3.59
N ASP A 195 0.53 -1.37 -3.80
CA ASP A 195 1.84 -0.87 -4.21
C ASP A 195 2.07 -1.11 -5.71
N GLU A 196 2.66 -0.12 -6.39
CA GLU A 196 3.09 -0.19 -7.79
C GLU A 196 2.03 -0.69 -8.79
N ILE A 197 0.78 -0.24 -8.65
CA ILE A 197 -0.33 -0.69 -9.51
C ILE A 197 -0.06 -0.50 -11.02
N ALA A 198 0.69 0.54 -11.39
CA ALA A 198 1.08 0.80 -12.78
C ALA A 198 1.91 -0.35 -13.39
N ARG A 199 2.70 -1.08 -12.57
CA ARG A 199 3.48 -2.24 -13.03
C ARG A 199 2.58 -3.42 -13.39
N TYR A 200 1.49 -3.60 -12.65
CA TYR A 200 0.49 -4.61 -12.98
C TYR A 200 -0.30 -4.27 -14.24
N TYR A 201 -0.62 -2.99 -14.48
CA TYR A 201 -1.30 -2.55 -15.70
C TYR A 201 -0.54 -2.98 -16.97
N ALA A 202 0.79 -2.85 -16.95
CA ALA A 202 1.64 -3.21 -18.07
C ALA A 202 1.45 -4.68 -18.51
N VAL A 203 1.30 -5.60 -17.55
CA VAL A 203 1.04 -7.03 -17.87
C VAL A 203 -0.43 -7.30 -18.13
N ALA A 204 -1.35 -6.63 -17.42
CA ALA A 204 -2.80 -6.80 -17.57
C ALA A 204 -3.32 -6.36 -18.94
N ARG A 205 -2.68 -5.38 -19.59
CA ARG A 205 -3.01 -4.95 -20.97
C ARG A 205 -2.86 -6.06 -22.01
N GLY A 206 -2.02 -7.05 -21.74
CA GLY A 206 -1.84 -8.22 -22.61
C GLY A 206 -3.04 -9.17 -22.65
N VAL A 207 -3.97 -9.06 -21.70
CA VAL A 207 -5.13 -9.97 -21.57
C VAL A 207 -6.39 -9.28 -22.08
N ARG A 208 -6.97 -9.79 -23.17
CA ARG A 208 -8.26 -9.29 -23.70
C ARG A 208 -9.43 -9.81 -22.86
N VAL A 209 -10.38 -8.93 -22.56
CA VAL A 209 -11.62 -9.27 -21.85
C VAL A 209 -12.77 -8.58 -22.57
N GLY A 210 -13.55 -9.36 -23.33
CA GLY A 210 -14.58 -8.81 -24.22
C GLY A 210 -14.00 -7.79 -25.20
N ASP A 211 -14.59 -6.60 -25.23
CA ASP A 211 -14.16 -5.47 -26.07
C ASP A 211 -13.06 -4.59 -25.44
N THR A 212 -12.56 -4.96 -24.25
CA THR A 212 -11.49 -4.24 -23.52
C THR A 212 -10.33 -5.18 -23.15
N THR A 213 -9.52 -4.77 -22.18
CA THR A 213 -8.42 -5.55 -21.59
C THR A 213 -8.64 -5.73 -20.09
N LEU A 214 -7.86 -6.62 -19.46
CA LEU A 214 -7.86 -6.76 -18.01
C LEU A 214 -7.37 -5.50 -17.31
N ALA A 215 -6.51 -4.68 -17.94
CA ALA A 215 -6.17 -3.36 -17.41
C ALA A 215 -7.40 -2.44 -17.36
N GLY A 216 -8.21 -2.41 -18.42
CA GLY A 216 -9.48 -1.67 -18.44
C GLY A 216 -10.48 -2.16 -17.39
N GLN A 217 -10.54 -3.48 -17.13
CA GLN A 217 -11.33 -4.03 -16.02
C GLN A 217 -10.72 -3.66 -14.65
N THR A 218 -9.39 -3.60 -14.54
CA THR A 218 -8.72 -3.16 -13.31
C THR A 218 -9.03 -1.70 -13.00
N THR A 219 -9.10 -0.84 -14.02
CA THR A 219 -9.56 0.56 -13.92
C THR A 219 -10.97 0.62 -13.34
N ALA A 220 -11.92 -0.13 -13.91
CA ALA A 220 -13.28 -0.20 -13.39
C ALA A 220 -13.34 -0.73 -11.95
N PHE A 221 -12.52 -1.73 -11.61
CA PHE A 221 -12.39 -2.25 -10.26
C PHE A 221 -11.88 -1.18 -9.27
N LEU A 222 -10.84 -0.42 -9.62
CA LEU A 222 -10.31 0.64 -8.75
C LEU A 222 -11.36 1.72 -8.46
N MET A 223 -12.15 2.10 -9.46
CA MET A 223 -13.26 3.05 -9.26
C MET A 223 -14.32 2.47 -8.29
N ALA A 224 -14.76 1.24 -8.53
CA ALA A 224 -15.70 0.54 -7.65
C ALA A 224 -15.15 0.34 -6.23
N LEU A 225 -13.85 0.08 -6.10
CA LEU A 225 -13.16 -0.09 -4.83
C LEU A 225 -13.13 1.22 -4.04
N MET A 226 -12.77 2.33 -4.67
CA MET A 226 -12.76 3.65 -4.03
C MET A 226 -14.16 4.05 -3.58
N GLU A 227 -15.19 3.79 -4.40
CA GLU A 227 -16.59 4.02 -3.99
C GLU A 227 -17.00 3.13 -2.80
N ALA A 228 -16.58 1.87 -2.80
CA ALA A 228 -16.86 0.95 -1.69
C ALA A 228 -16.20 1.39 -0.39
N VAL A 229 -14.90 1.70 -0.43
CA VAL A 229 -14.12 2.18 0.70
C VAL A 229 -14.65 3.54 1.19
N ASP A 230 -15.04 4.44 0.28
CA ASP A 230 -15.63 5.71 0.64
C ASP A 230 -17.03 5.58 1.23
N ALA A 231 -17.76 4.50 1.03
CA ALA A 231 -19.04 4.30 1.70
C ALA A 231 -18.88 3.76 3.14
N LEU A 232 -17.75 3.13 3.46
CA LEU A 232 -17.53 2.42 4.71
C LEU A 232 -16.73 3.28 5.70
N PRO A 233 -17.20 3.51 6.93
CA PRO A 233 -16.59 4.46 7.87
C PRO A 233 -15.22 4.03 8.39
N ARG A 234 -14.92 2.71 8.37
CA ARG A 234 -13.69 2.11 8.90
C ARG A 234 -12.88 1.36 7.83
N ALA A 235 -13.03 1.78 6.57
CA ALA A 235 -12.23 1.29 5.46
C ALA A 235 -11.28 2.39 4.96
N VAL A 236 -10.04 2.00 4.65
CA VAL A 236 -9.02 2.85 4.03
C VAL A 236 -8.33 2.10 2.90
N LEU A 237 -8.16 2.77 1.77
CA LEU A 237 -7.28 2.37 0.69
C LEU A 237 -6.05 3.28 0.67
N VAL A 238 -4.87 2.69 0.73
CA VAL A 238 -3.60 3.38 0.45
C VAL A 238 -3.05 2.84 -0.87
N ILE A 239 -2.86 3.72 -1.84
CA ILE A 239 -2.34 3.36 -3.16
C ILE A 239 -1.08 4.14 -3.50
N THR A 240 -0.10 3.49 -4.10
CA THR A 240 1.12 4.15 -4.57
C THR A 240 1.07 4.36 -6.06
N THR A 241 1.52 5.55 -6.49
CA THR A 241 1.69 5.88 -7.90
C THR A 241 3.08 6.49 -8.10
N THR A 242 3.66 6.28 -9.29
CA THR A 242 4.79 7.09 -9.77
C THR A 242 4.23 8.29 -10.54
N GLU A 243 5.03 9.34 -10.76
CA GLU A 243 4.66 10.39 -11.72
C GLU A 243 4.76 9.86 -13.16
N VAL A 244 4.11 10.54 -14.11
CA VAL A 244 4.00 10.17 -15.53
C VAL A 244 5.35 10.29 -16.30
N THR A 245 6.45 10.56 -15.60
CA THR A 245 7.77 10.87 -16.17
C THR A 245 8.67 9.65 -16.41
N ASP A 246 8.25 8.46 -16.00
CA ASP A 246 9.00 7.19 -16.16
C ASP A 246 8.60 6.39 -17.42
N ALA A 247 9.33 5.29 -17.70
CA ALA A 247 9.08 4.34 -18.81
C ALA A 247 7.68 3.68 -18.84
N PHE A 248 6.82 4.00 -17.87
CA PHE A 248 5.44 3.53 -17.70
C PHE A 248 4.41 4.67 -17.76
N GLY A 249 4.75 5.81 -18.37
CA GLY A 249 3.90 7.00 -18.41
C GLY A 249 2.46 6.75 -18.86
N GLU A 250 2.24 5.89 -19.87
CA GLU A 250 0.88 5.52 -20.32
C GLU A 250 0.12 4.66 -19.30
N ASP A 251 0.77 3.71 -18.60
CA ASP A 251 0.15 2.93 -17.51
C ASP A 251 -0.27 3.85 -16.35
N THR A 252 0.65 4.71 -15.93
CA THR A 252 0.43 5.65 -14.84
C THR A 252 -0.69 6.64 -15.18
N ALA A 253 -0.76 7.12 -16.42
CA ALA A 253 -1.81 8.04 -16.85
C ALA A 253 -3.20 7.41 -16.74
N GLU A 254 -3.36 6.15 -17.18
CA GLU A 254 -4.63 5.43 -17.10
C GLU A 254 -5.09 5.22 -15.65
N VAL A 255 -4.16 4.84 -14.75
CA VAL A 255 -4.43 4.72 -13.31
C VAL A 255 -4.83 6.08 -12.71
N LEU A 256 -4.10 7.15 -13.04
CA LEU A 256 -4.40 8.49 -12.54
C LEU A 256 -5.74 9.02 -13.05
N GLU A 257 -6.09 8.72 -14.30
CA GLU A 257 -7.41 9.03 -14.86
C GLU A 257 -8.52 8.34 -14.09
N ALA A 258 -8.39 7.03 -13.82
CA ALA A 258 -9.34 6.29 -12.99
C ALA A 258 -9.50 6.90 -11.58
N ILE A 259 -8.37 7.23 -10.94
CA ILE A 259 -8.38 7.85 -9.60
C ILE A 259 -9.07 9.23 -9.67
N ASN A 260 -8.77 10.04 -10.68
CA ASN A 260 -9.37 11.37 -10.84
C ASN A 260 -10.88 11.29 -11.10
N GLU A 261 -11.32 10.32 -11.89
CA GLU A 261 -12.74 10.08 -12.16
C GLU A 261 -13.46 9.63 -10.89
N ALA A 262 -12.93 8.61 -10.20
CA ALA A 262 -13.47 8.12 -8.93
C ALA A 262 -13.55 9.23 -7.87
N ARG A 263 -12.51 10.07 -7.78
CA ARG A 263 -12.45 11.21 -6.86
C ARG A 263 -13.60 12.19 -7.07
N SER A 264 -14.10 12.36 -8.29
CA SER A 264 -15.25 13.24 -8.56
C SER A 264 -16.56 12.75 -7.94
N LEU A 265 -16.64 11.44 -7.64
CA LEU A 265 -17.82 10.74 -7.11
C LEU A 265 -17.77 10.54 -5.59
N MET A 266 -16.61 10.75 -4.96
CA MET A 266 -16.41 10.51 -3.53
C MET A 266 -16.93 11.67 -2.68
N ALA A 267 -17.57 11.33 -1.56
CA ALA A 267 -18.00 12.31 -0.57
C ALA A 267 -16.82 12.80 0.28
N ARG A 268 -15.90 11.89 0.65
CA ARG A 268 -14.64 12.26 1.30
C ARG A 268 -13.55 12.41 0.25
N LYS A 269 -12.76 13.48 0.38
CA LYS A 269 -11.70 13.76 -0.58
C LYS A 269 -10.55 12.80 -0.37
N GLU A 270 -9.99 12.37 -1.50
CA GLU A 270 -8.66 11.77 -1.57
C GLU A 270 -7.63 12.67 -0.87
N LEU A 271 -6.75 12.06 -0.08
CA LEU A 271 -5.56 12.72 0.46
C LEU A 271 -4.33 12.28 -0.32
N VAL A 272 -3.61 13.25 -0.87
CA VAL A 272 -2.33 13.01 -1.54
C VAL A 272 -1.21 13.34 -0.57
N LEU A 273 -0.30 12.38 -0.35
CA LEU A 273 0.84 12.53 0.56
C LEU A 273 2.15 12.24 -0.17
N LYS A 274 3.17 13.01 0.20
CA LYS A 274 4.56 12.72 -0.14
C LYS A 274 5.20 11.95 1.02
N PRO A 275 5.81 10.76 0.79
CA PRO A 275 6.43 9.97 1.86
C PRO A 275 7.44 10.73 2.70
N SER A 276 8.24 11.58 2.07
CA SER A 276 9.25 12.46 2.70
C SER A 276 9.53 13.65 1.79
N GLU A 277 10.13 14.70 2.34
CA GLU A 277 10.59 15.86 1.59
C GLU A 277 12.13 15.92 1.53
N GLU A 278 12.71 16.76 0.66
CA GLU A 278 14.18 16.92 0.57
C GLU A 278 14.82 17.27 1.91
N VAL A 279 14.11 18.06 2.74
CA VAL A 279 14.57 18.45 4.08
C VAL A 279 14.68 17.28 5.06
N ASP A 280 14.03 16.15 4.77
CA ASP A 280 14.11 14.94 5.57
C ASP A 280 15.33 14.08 5.22
N LEU A 281 15.89 14.20 4.00
CA LEU A 281 16.97 13.33 3.51
C LEU A 281 18.18 13.25 4.45
N PRO A 282 18.74 14.37 4.97
CA PRO A 282 19.88 14.28 5.88
C PRO A 282 19.55 13.53 7.18
N LYS A 283 18.30 13.64 7.66
CA LYS A 283 17.85 13.00 8.90
C LYS A 283 17.54 11.52 8.70
N ILE A 284 16.98 11.16 7.54
CA ILE A 284 16.82 9.77 7.11
C ILE A 284 18.18 9.09 7.07
N LEU A 285 19.18 9.71 6.44
CA LEU A 285 20.53 9.18 6.33
C LEU A 285 21.26 9.10 7.69
N ALA A 286 21.00 10.04 8.61
CA ALA A 286 21.63 10.05 9.93
C ALA A 286 21.02 9.02 10.91
N ARG A 287 19.76 8.65 10.72
CA ARG A 287 19.05 7.70 11.58
C ARG A 287 19.23 6.25 11.12
N ARG A 288 19.42 6.05 9.82
CA ARG A 288 19.66 4.73 9.22
C ARG A 288 20.99 4.19 9.60
#